data_AF-A0A382HC24-F1
#
_entry.id   AF-A0A382HC24-F1
#
_cell.length_a   1.000
_cell.length_b   1.000
_cell.length_c   1.000
_cell.angle_alpha   90.00
_cell.angle_beta   90.00
_cell.angle_gamma   90.00
#
_symmetry.space_group_name_H-M   'P 1'
#
loop_
_entity.id
_entity.type
_entity.pdbx_description
1 polymer ?
#
loop_
_entity_poly.entity_id
_entity_poly.type
_entity_poly.pdbx_seq_one_letter_code
_entity_poly.pdbx_strand_id
1 'polypeptide(L)'
;MSIQTTQTETKTDGAVKAGNGEYCFAIRELEGIDAGPGYSTSKGGVVEGERMLVGYIHKPRGTGSRMHTHPNEQFNFVVKGTLKGVINEKEFIAPQGSLIFIPANAPHSIVATED
;
A
#
# COMPACT_ATOMS: atom_id res chain seq x y z
N MET A 1 -31.26 -1.94 -13.29
CA MET A 1 -30.61 -0.87 -12.52
C MET A 1 -30.17 -1.48 -11.21
N SER A 2 -28.89 -1.78 -11.08
CA SER A 2 -28.33 -2.34 -9.85
C SER A 2 -28.29 -1.21 -8.83
N ILE A 3 -28.96 -1.38 -7.68
CA ILE A 3 -28.83 -0.47 -6.55
C ILE A 3 -27.38 -0.57 -6.10
N GLN A 4 -26.59 0.46 -6.41
CA GLN A 4 -25.20 0.53 -5.99
C GLN A 4 -25.22 0.96 -4.52
N THR A 5 -25.28 -0.04 -3.63
CA THR A 5 -25.15 0.17 -2.20
C THR A 5 -23.85 0.93 -1.98
N THR A 6 -23.93 2.17 -1.51
CA THR A 6 -22.75 2.93 -1.07
C THR A 6 -22.11 2.12 0.05
N GLN A 7 -21.02 1.41 -0.23
CA GLN A 7 -20.25 0.75 0.82
C GLN A 7 -19.76 1.86 1.74
N THR A 8 -20.20 1.84 2.99
CA THR A 8 -19.77 2.81 4.01
C THR A 8 -18.58 2.31 4.81
N GLU A 9 -18.26 1.03 4.69
CA GLU A 9 -17.19 0.36 5.43
C GLU A 9 -15.97 0.12 4.54
N THR A 10 -14.79 0.13 5.15
CA THR A 10 -13.53 -0.25 4.53
C THR A 10 -13.29 -1.75 4.69
N LYS A 11 -12.63 -2.38 3.72
CA LYS A 11 -12.11 -3.75 3.87
C LYS A 11 -10.87 -3.77 4.77
N THR A 12 -10.12 -2.67 4.76
CA THR A 12 -8.95 -2.48 5.60
C THR A 12 -9.36 -1.89 6.94
N ASP A 13 -9.14 -2.61 8.02
CA ASP A 13 -9.49 -2.15 9.37
C ASP A 13 -8.73 -0.87 9.73
N GLY A 14 -9.45 0.13 10.26
CA GLY A 14 -8.93 1.46 10.59
C GLY A 14 -8.59 2.38 9.40
N ALA A 15 -8.83 1.96 8.15
CA ALA A 15 -8.68 2.86 7.00
C ALA A 15 -9.83 3.88 6.92
N VAL A 16 -9.58 4.99 6.23
CA VAL A 16 -10.60 6.01 5.94
C VAL A 16 -11.34 5.66 4.65
N LYS A 17 -12.67 5.66 4.67
CA LYS A 17 -13.49 5.44 3.47
C LYS A 17 -13.63 6.73 2.66
N ALA A 18 -13.26 6.72 1.39
CA ALA A 18 -13.50 7.82 0.46
C ALA A 18 -14.94 7.82 -0.07
N GLY A 19 -15.48 9.02 -0.36
CA GLY A 19 -16.82 9.21 -0.91
C GLY A 19 -17.67 10.14 -0.05
N ASN A 20 -19.00 10.05 -0.20
CA ASN A 20 -19.97 10.80 0.62
C ASN A 20 -19.76 12.33 0.67
N GLY A 21 -19.26 12.93 -0.42
CA GLY A 21 -18.99 14.37 -0.49
C GLY A 21 -17.57 14.77 -0.07
N GLU A 22 -16.75 13.82 0.39
CA GLU A 22 -15.34 14.03 0.68
C GLU A 22 -14.46 13.52 -0.48
N TYR A 23 -13.56 14.38 -0.96
CA TYR A 23 -12.72 14.13 -2.13
C TYR A 23 -11.24 14.45 -1.92
N CYS A 24 -10.88 15.08 -0.81
CA CYS A 24 -9.52 15.49 -0.50
C CYS A 24 -9.17 15.11 0.93
N PHE A 25 -8.12 14.33 1.11
CA PHE A 25 -7.71 13.77 2.39
C PHE A 25 -6.28 14.18 2.70
N ALA A 26 -6.03 14.71 3.90
CA ALA A 26 -4.69 14.98 4.40
C ALA A 26 -3.99 13.66 4.79
N ILE A 27 -3.70 12.80 3.80
CA ILE A 27 -3.27 11.40 4.01
C ILE A 27 -2.04 11.25 4.91
N ARG A 28 -1.19 12.28 4.97
CA ARG A 28 0.01 12.34 5.82
C ARG A 28 -0.30 12.52 7.31
N GLU A 29 -1.48 13.05 7.62
CA GLU A 29 -1.94 13.39 8.97
C GLU A 29 -2.93 12.35 9.52
N LEU A 30 -3.37 11.41 8.68
CA LEU A 30 -4.23 10.31 9.11
C LEU A 30 -3.52 9.42 10.12
N GLU A 31 -4.30 8.87 11.05
CA GLU A 31 -3.80 7.85 11.97
C GLU A 31 -3.26 6.65 11.17
N GLY A 32 -2.05 6.21 11.53
CA GLY A 32 -1.38 5.14 10.82
C GLY A 32 -1.86 3.77 11.28
N ILE A 33 -2.29 2.94 10.33
CA ILE A 33 -2.62 1.54 10.55
C ILE A 33 -1.51 0.61 10.07
N ASP A 34 -1.50 -0.62 10.56
CA ASP A 34 -0.61 -1.66 10.06
C ASP A 34 -1.08 -2.14 8.67
N ALA A 35 -0.25 -1.88 7.65
CA ALA A 35 -0.52 -2.26 6.27
C ALA A 35 0.10 -3.63 5.97
N GLY A 36 -0.75 -4.66 5.99
CA GLY A 36 -0.37 -6.07 5.89
C GLY A 36 -0.02 -6.70 7.24
N PRO A 37 -0.95 -6.72 8.23
CA PRO A 37 -0.68 -7.30 9.54
C PRO A 37 -0.19 -8.75 9.45
N GLY A 38 0.82 -9.08 10.26
CA GLY A 38 1.40 -10.43 10.33
C GLY A 38 2.48 -10.76 9.29
N TYR A 39 2.56 -10.02 8.18
CA TYR A 39 3.57 -10.26 7.15
C TYR A 39 4.38 -9.03 6.73
N SER A 40 4.00 -7.82 7.17
CA SER A 40 4.64 -6.57 6.82
C SER A 40 4.83 -5.67 8.04
N THR A 41 5.92 -4.89 8.03
CA THR A 41 6.20 -3.81 8.99
C THR A 41 5.74 -2.44 8.51
N SER A 42 5.00 -2.43 7.40
CA SER A 42 4.49 -1.19 6.80
C SER A 42 3.41 -0.58 7.68
N LYS A 43 3.51 0.73 7.94
CA LYS A 43 2.51 1.49 8.68
C LYS A 43 2.20 2.82 8.00
N GLY A 44 0.95 3.26 7.97
CA GLY A 44 0.61 4.57 7.40
C GLY A 44 -0.88 4.83 7.29
N GLY A 45 -1.22 6.06 6.91
CA GLY A 45 -2.60 6.45 6.62
C GLY A 45 -3.06 5.81 5.31
N VAL A 46 -4.27 5.23 5.32
CA VAL A 46 -4.86 4.55 4.16
C VAL A 46 -6.24 5.14 3.89
N VAL A 47 -6.47 5.48 2.63
CA VAL A 47 -7.79 5.86 2.12
C VAL A 47 -8.26 4.80 1.13
N GLU A 48 -9.44 4.24 1.36
CA GLU A 48 -10.03 3.18 0.55
C GLU A 48 -11.25 3.72 -0.21
N GLY A 49 -11.28 3.53 -1.53
CA GLY A 49 -12.45 3.77 -2.37
C GLY A 49 -13.27 2.49 -2.60
N GLU A 50 -14.01 2.44 -3.70
CA GLU A 50 -14.77 1.23 -4.07
C GLU A 50 -13.89 0.16 -4.73
N ARG A 51 -12.84 0.59 -5.44
CA ARG A 51 -12.00 -0.29 -6.28
C ARG A 51 -10.53 -0.25 -5.96
N MET A 52 -10.08 0.85 -5.35
CA MET A 52 -8.67 1.13 -5.10
C MET A 52 -8.51 1.62 -3.68
N LEU A 53 -7.32 1.39 -3.12
CA LEU A 53 -6.85 2.05 -1.92
C LEU A 53 -5.56 2.80 -2.23
N VAL A 54 -5.31 3.88 -1.51
CA VAL A 54 -4.05 4.62 -1.55
C VAL A 54 -3.54 4.72 -0.12
N GLY A 55 -2.28 4.36 0.08
CA GLY A 55 -1.62 4.45 1.37
C GLY A 55 -0.42 5.39 1.32
N TYR A 56 -0.27 6.24 2.34
CA TYR A 56 0.97 6.96 2.60
C TYR A 56 1.78 6.15 3.62
N ILE A 57 2.54 5.19 3.11
CA ILE A 57 3.10 4.09 3.88
C ILE A 57 4.58 4.33 4.20
N HIS A 58 4.95 4.07 5.46
CA HIS A 58 6.33 4.05 5.94
C HIS A 58 6.77 2.63 6.31
N LYS A 59 8.05 2.35 6.09
CA LYS A 59 8.73 1.13 6.52
C LYS A 59 9.98 1.53 7.30
N PRO A 60 10.23 0.98 8.51
CA PRO A 60 11.53 1.10 9.16
C PRO A 60 12.67 0.60 8.26
N ARG A 61 13.89 1.11 8.48
CA ARG A 61 15.08 0.66 7.74
C ARG A 61 15.31 -0.83 7.94
N GLY A 62 15.72 -1.52 6.88
CA GLY A 62 15.95 -2.97 6.91
C GLY A 62 14.68 -3.83 6.99
N THR A 63 13.48 -3.22 7.06
CA THR A 63 12.23 -3.96 7.22
C THR A 63 11.26 -3.74 6.05
N GLY A 64 10.29 -4.64 5.91
CA GLY A 64 9.25 -4.51 4.92
C GLY A 64 8.27 -5.67 4.98
N SER A 65 7.82 -6.12 3.82
CA SER A 65 6.96 -7.28 3.68
C SER A 65 7.78 -8.56 3.51
N ARG A 66 7.28 -9.68 4.03
CA ARG A 66 7.70 -11.02 3.60
C ARG A 66 7.15 -11.33 2.20
N MET A 67 7.62 -12.42 1.59
CA MET A 67 7.08 -12.90 0.32
C MET A 67 5.58 -13.24 0.48
N HIS A 68 4.73 -12.65 -0.36
CA HIS A 68 3.28 -12.86 -0.33
C HIS A 68 2.63 -12.57 -1.71
N THR A 69 1.32 -12.78 -1.81
CA THR A 69 0.49 -12.48 -2.99
C THR A 69 -0.83 -11.86 -2.58
N HIS A 70 -1.47 -11.12 -3.48
CA HIS A 70 -2.84 -10.62 -3.35
C HIS A 70 -3.49 -10.44 -4.72
N PRO A 71 -4.83 -10.49 -4.83
CA PRO A 71 -5.53 -10.44 -6.12
C PRO A 71 -5.49 -9.06 -6.81
N ASN A 72 -5.20 -8.00 -6.07
CA ASN A 72 -5.10 -6.65 -6.63
C ASN A 72 -3.73 -6.43 -7.28
N GLU A 73 -3.69 -5.63 -8.34
CA GLU A 73 -2.44 -4.98 -8.74
C GLU A 73 -2.08 -3.86 -7.76
N GLN A 74 -0.79 -3.52 -7.68
CA GLN A 74 -0.32 -2.48 -6.77
C GLN A 74 0.77 -1.62 -7.42
N PHE A 75 0.69 -0.31 -7.18
CA PHE A 75 1.75 0.64 -7.47
C PHE A 75 2.35 1.20 -6.18
N ASN A 76 3.68 1.20 -6.08
CA ASN A 76 4.40 1.90 -5.02
C ASN A 76 5.26 2.99 -5.64
N PHE A 77 4.98 4.25 -5.28
CA PHE A 77 5.85 5.37 -5.61
C PHE A 77 6.78 5.67 -4.44
N VAL A 78 8.09 5.64 -4.66
CA VAL A 78 9.09 5.83 -3.61
C VAL A 78 9.26 7.33 -3.34
N VAL A 79 8.53 7.86 -2.36
CA VAL A 79 8.57 9.28 -1.99
C VAL A 79 9.90 9.67 -1.34
N LYS A 80 10.49 8.77 -0.52
CA LYS A 80 11.75 8.99 0.18
C LYS A 80 12.46 7.66 0.48
N GLY A 81 13.79 7.67 0.41
CA GLY A 81 14.63 6.50 0.70
C GLY A 81 14.74 5.56 -0.50
N THR A 82 15.10 4.31 -0.22
CA THR A 82 15.29 3.27 -1.24
C THR A 82 14.60 1.97 -0.79
N LEU A 83 13.98 1.27 -1.76
CA LEU A 83 13.40 -0.05 -1.54
C LEU A 83 14.17 -1.10 -2.34
N LYS A 84 14.44 -2.26 -1.73
CA LYS A 84 14.81 -3.48 -2.44
C LYS A 84 13.57 -4.34 -2.60
N GLY A 85 13.29 -4.76 -3.84
CA GLY A 85 12.14 -5.58 -4.16
C GLY A 85 12.53 -6.90 -4.82
N VAL A 86 11.67 -7.90 -4.63
CA VAL A 86 11.65 -9.14 -5.42
C VAL A 86 10.21 -9.32 -5.92
N ILE A 87 10.01 -9.46 -7.23
CA ILE A 87 8.70 -9.74 -7.85
C ILE A 87 8.92 -10.83 -8.91
N ASN A 88 8.17 -11.92 -8.85
CA ASN A 88 8.35 -13.07 -9.77
C ASN A 88 9.84 -13.48 -9.87
N GLU A 89 10.49 -13.65 -8.72
CA GLU A 89 11.91 -14.04 -8.58
C GLU A 89 12.94 -13.02 -9.12
N LYS A 90 12.49 -11.88 -9.67
CA LYS A 90 13.37 -10.81 -10.15
C LYS A 90 13.62 -9.80 -9.04
N GLU A 91 14.88 -9.64 -8.67
CA GLU A 91 15.33 -8.60 -7.74
C GLU A 91 15.50 -7.25 -8.44
N PHE A 92 15.24 -6.16 -7.72
CA PHE A 92 15.51 -4.80 -8.18
C PHE A 92 15.72 -3.84 -7.00
N ILE A 93 16.33 -2.70 -7.30
CA ILE A 93 16.46 -1.56 -6.39
C ILE A 93 15.64 -0.41 -6.93
N ALA A 94 14.84 0.22 -6.07
CA ALA A 94 13.98 1.34 -6.37
C ALA A 94 14.37 2.53 -5.48
N PRO A 95 15.27 3.42 -5.94
CA PRO A 95 15.59 4.64 -5.22
C PRO A 95 14.40 5.62 -5.21
N GLN A 96 14.55 6.72 -4.46
CA GLN A 96 13.58 7.81 -4.43
C GLN A 96 13.20 8.28 -5.85
N GLY A 97 11.91 8.46 -6.08
CA GLY A 97 11.33 8.83 -7.37
C GLY A 97 10.98 7.65 -8.28
N SER A 98 11.33 6.42 -7.91
CA SER A 98 10.93 5.22 -8.66
C SER A 98 9.45 4.88 -8.47
N LEU A 99 8.84 4.34 -9.54
CA LEU A 99 7.52 3.72 -9.51
C LEU A 99 7.67 2.20 -9.68
N ILE A 100 7.17 1.44 -8.72
CA ILE A 100 7.16 -0.02 -8.73
C ILE A 100 5.77 -0.49 -9.13
N PHE A 101 5.68 -1.38 -10.11
CA PHE A 101 4.45 -2.07 -10.48
C PHE A 101 4.50 -3.53 -10.02
N ILE A 102 3.48 -3.95 -9.29
CA ILE A 102 3.29 -5.32 -8.81
C ILE A 102 2.02 -5.86 -9.49
N PRO A 103 2.15 -6.84 -10.41
CA PRO A 103 0.98 -7.45 -11.05
C PRO A 103 0.09 -8.18 -10.04
N ALA A 104 -1.21 -8.27 -10.35
CA ALA A 104 -2.15 -9.09 -9.59
C ALA A 104 -1.64 -10.53 -9.42
N ASN A 105 -1.71 -11.04 -8.18
CA ASN A 105 -1.27 -12.38 -7.77
C ASN A 105 0.23 -12.70 -7.95
N ALA A 106 1.07 -11.75 -8.40
CA ALA A 106 2.50 -12.00 -8.51
C ALA A 106 3.12 -12.14 -7.11
N PRO A 107 3.91 -13.20 -6.81
CA PRO A 107 4.66 -13.30 -5.56
C PRO A 107 5.66 -12.15 -5.46
N HIS A 108 5.61 -11.43 -4.35
CA HIS A 108 6.49 -10.29 -4.13
C HIS A 108 6.87 -10.04 -2.67
N SER A 109 7.99 -9.36 -2.50
CA SER A 109 8.53 -8.84 -1.23
C SER A 109 9.17 -7.48 -1.49
N ILE A 110 8.86 -6.47 -0.68
CA ILE A 110 9.43 -5.11 -0.78
C ILE A 110 9.91 -4.67 0.59
N VAL A 111 11.21 -4.40 0.70
CA VAL A 111 11.91 -4.07 1.96
C VAL A 111 12.61 -2.74 1.81
N ALA A 112 12.49 -1.87 2.82
CA ALA A 112 13.32 -0.67 2.89
C ALA A 112 14.77 -1.09 3.14
N THR A 113 15.68 -0.48 2.40
CA THR A 113 17.10 -0.76 2.57
C THR A 113 17.61 -0.23 3.92
N GLU A 114 18.83 -0.60 4.30
CA GLU A 114 19.43 -0.22 5.59
C GLU A 114 19.92 1.24 5.61
N ASP A 115 20.16 1.84 4.44
CA ASP A 115 20.63 3.21 4.24
C ASP A 115 19.55 4.29 4.47
#